data_AF-A0A7J9P950-F1
#
_entry.id   AF-A0A7J9P950-F1
#
_cell.length_a   1.000
_cell.length_b   1.000
_cell.length_c   1.000
_cell.angle_alpha   90.00
_cell.angle_beta   90.00
_cell.angle_gamma   90.00
#
_symmetry.space_group_name_H-M   'P 1'
#
loop_
_entity.id
_entity.type
_entity.pdbx_description
1 polymer ?
#
loop_
_entity_poly.entity_id
_entity_poly.type
_entity_poly.pdbx_seq_one_letter_code
_entity_poly.pdbx_strand_id
1 'polypeptide(L)'
;MLSDLFLEIKKENNNEEISDFLNILDCIYKNNEPEVDESTLKKLKIEKIENDLTIYGKNYPLFKMLYYFNEITLFNSEKESIIFLKNNNLNPSKTYFELDNFEKERLKELILNYAENKVPNIYKPFVKDLIFGNTYYFSKYNMELKEYVSNLNAVYKLKEYDIVKNCILKKEMPPKNLILKYKTDLSKSIDLFNKKLNNSKIREFSIDFNEKNFDCQYIYFKQSLWDKIKGWFFGEINGIYYPAIVNISYNNPKINYLKPFFILNDNEDEINVVARVPKLLYLKYGLTLNHIKLNGNHTYFGKWNIRNFKKILDV
;
A
#
# COMPACT_ATOMS: atom_id res chain seq x y z
N MET A 1 -3.39 13.51 -8.51
CA MET A 1 -3.46 12.51 -7.42
C MET A 1 -4.70 12.79 -6.59
N LEU A 2 -5.18 11.83 -5.77
CA LEU A 2 -6.36 12.06 -4.93
C LEU A 2 -6.14 13.25 -3.97
N SER A 3 -4.91 13.41 -3.46
CA SER A 3 -4.49 14.57 -2.67
C SER A 3 -4.70 15.92 -3.37
N ASP A 4 -4.53 15.99 -4.69
CA ASP A 4 -4.72 17.23 -5.45
C ASP A 4 -6.20 17.63 -5.48
N LEU A 5 -7.09 16.63 -5.60
CA LEU A 5 -8.53 16.84 -5.50
C LEU A 5 -8.93 17.26 -4.08
N PHE A 6 -8.29 16.72 -3.05
CA PHE A 6 -8.52 17.19 -1.67
C PHE A 6 -8.18 18.68 -1.52
N LEU A 7 -7.04 19.11 -2.07
CA LEU A 7 -6.63 20.52 -2.07
C LEU A 7 -7.58 21.42 -2.87
N GLU A 8 -8.07 20.94 -4.01
CA GLU A 8 -9.06 21.65 -4.83
C GLU A 8 -10.37 21.87 -4.06
N ILE A 9 -10.94 20.81 -3.48
CA ILE A 9 -12.18 20.89 -2.69
C ILE A 9 -11.99 21.84 -1.50
N LYS A 10 -10.84 21.79 -0.83
CA LYS A 10 -10.52 22.68 0.30
C LYS A 10 -10.45 24.15 -0.11
N LYS A 11 -9.94 24.46 -1.31
CA LYS A 11 -9.87 25.85 -1.81
C LYS A 11 -11.24 26.39 -2.21
N GLU A 12 -12.13 25.53 -2.68
CA GLU A 12 -13.47 25.91 -3.13
C GLU A 12 -14.51 25.94 -1.99
N ASN A 13 -14.18 25.34 -0.84
CA ASN A 13 -15.11 25.17 0.26
C ASN A 13 -14.56 25.77 1.57
N ASN A 14 -15.24 26.78 2.08
CA ASN A 14 -14.89 27.46 3.34
C ASN A 14 -15.51 26.80 4.58
N ASN A 15 -16.12 25.61 4.46
CA ASN A 15 -16.68 24.88 5.59
C ASN A 15 -15.57 24.21 6.40
N GLU A 16 -15.42 24.61 7.66
CA GLU A 16 -14.42 24.10 8.60
C GLU A 16 -14.48 22.57 8.75
N GLU A 17 -15.68 22.01 8.93
CA GLU A 17 -15.87 20.55 9.08
C GLU A 17 -15.42 19.77 7.83
N ILE A 18 -15.63 20.31 6.64
CA ILE A 18 -15.13 19.71 5.39
C ILE A 18 -13.60 19.84 5.30
N SER A 19 -13.04 20.97 5.69
CA SER A 19 -11.59 21.18 5.75
C SER A 19 -10.93 20.16 6.68
N ASP A 20 -11.47 19.96 7.89
CA ASP A 20 -10.93 19.00 8.86
C ASP A 20 -11.01 17.56 8.34
N PHE A 21 -12.16 17.20 7.75
CA PHE A 21 -12.32 15.89 7.15
C PHE A 21 -11.31 15.65 6.02
N LEU A 22 -11.11 16.62 5.13
CA LEU A 22 -10.13 16.56 4.06
C LEU A 22 -8.69 16.42 4.58
N ASN A 23 -8.33 17.15 5.64
CA ASN A 23 -7.01 17.04 6.26
C ASN A 23 -6.77 15.62 6.79
N ILE A 24 -7.75 15.03 7.47
CA ILE A 24 -7.67 13.65 7.95
C ILE A 24 -7.54 12.67 6.78
N LEU A 25 -8.38 12.79 5.75
CA LEU A 25 -8.32 11.91 4.57
C LEU A 25 -6.98 12.00 3.84
N ASP A 26 -6.40 13.21 3.72
CA ASP A 26 -5.09 13.42 3.10
C ASP A 26 -3.96 12.81 3.93
N CYS A 27 -3.98 12.94 5.26
CA CYS A 27 -3.05 12.25 6.15
C CYS A 27 -3.13 10.73 5.96
N ILE A 28 -4.33 10.15 5.99
CA ILE A 28 -4.53 8.71 5.77
C ILE A 28 -4.06 8.28 4.38
N TYR A 29 -4.35 9.06 3.33
CA TYR A 29 -3.88 8.79 1.97
C TYR A 29 -2.35 8.76 1.86
N LYS A 30 -1.67 9.64 2.60
CA LYS A 30 -0.22 9.76 2.65
C LYS A 30 0.45 8.80 3.64
N ASN A 31 -0.33 7.99 4.38
CA ASN A 31 0.11 7.15 5.49
C ASN A 31 0.78 7.95 6.63
N ASN A 32 0.26 9.13 6.93
CA ASN A 32 0.67 9.95 8.06
C ASN A 32 -0.39 9.89 9.18
N GLU A 33 0.04 10.15 10.42
CA GLU A 33 -0.87 10.34 11.54
C GLU A 33 -1.64 11.67 11.37
N PRO A 34 -2.97 11.67 11.47
CA PRO A 34 -3.76 12.90 11.55
C PRO A 34 -3.45 13.69 12.83
N GLU A 35 -3.02 14.95 12.68
CA GLU A 35 -2.85 15.89 13.80
C GLU A 35 -4.16 16.61 14.09
N VAL A 36 -5.09 15.92 14.74
CA VAL A 36 -6.42 16.45 15.09
C VAL A 36 -6.82 16.07 16.50
N ASP A 37 -7.58 16.94 17.17
CA ASP A 37 -8.08 16.67 18.51
C ASP A 37 -9.27 15.69 18.50
N GLU A 38 -9.53 15.09 19.66
CA GLU A 38 -10.59 14.10 19.83
C GLU A 38 -12.01 14.65 19.60
N SER A 39 -12.23 15.95 19.84
CA SER A 39 -13.54 16.59 19.64
C SER A 39 -13.86 16.73 18.14
N THR A 40 -12.86 17.05 17.33
CA THR A 40 -12.93 17.09 15.87
C THR A 40 -13.24 15.70 15.31
N LEU A 41 -12.53 14.66 15.80
CA LEU A 41 -12.81 13.26 15.41
C LEU A 41 -14.25 12.86 15.75
N LYS A 42 -14.73 13.14 16.97
CA LYS A 42 -16.10 12.86 17.41
C LYS A 42 -17.15 13.56 16.52
N LYS A 43 -16.95 14.85 16.22
CA LYS A 43 -17.84 15.62 15.32
C LYS A 43 -17.94 14.97 13.93
N LEU A 44 -16.82 14.47 13.42
CA LEU A 44 -16.73 13.80 12.12
C LEU A 44 -17.18 12.33 12.14
N LYS A 45 -17.58 11.81 13.31
CA LYS A 45 -17.90 10.38 13.52
C LYS A 45 -16.74 9.46 13.12
N ILE A 46 -15.53 9.90 13.46
CA ILE A 46 -14.30 9.15 13.31
C ILE A 46 -13.85 8.70 14.69
N GLU A 47 -13.60 7.40 14.84
CA GLU A 47 -13.07 6.80 16.05
C GLU A 47 -11.59 6.47 15.86
N LYS A 48 -10.75 6.88 16.81
CA LYS A 48 -9.34 6.49 16.88
C LYS A 48 -9.20 5.31 17.84
N ILE A 49 -8.62 4.21 17.36
CA ILE A 49 -8.22 3.08 18.20
C ILE A 49 -6.70 3.04 18.25
N GLU A 50 -6.15 3.14 19.45
CA GLU A 50 -4.71 3.08 19.70
C GLU A 50 -4.20 1.65 19.77
N ASN A 51 -2.95 1.44 19.35
CA ASN A 51 -2.28 0.14 19.39
C ASN A 51 -3.11 -1.01 18.77
N ASP A 52 -3.67 -0.76 17.60
CA ASP A 52 -4.43 -1.72 16.82
C ASP A 52 -3.63 -2.26 15.63
N LEU A 53 -4.09 -3.36 15.00
CA LEU A 53 -3.44 -3.91 13.81
C LEU A 53 -3.44 -2.88 12.68
N THR A 54 -2.29 -2.54 12.13
CA THR A 54 -2.16 -1.60 10.99
C THR A 54 -2.26 -2.30 9.63
N ILE A 55 -2.66 -3.57 9.65
CA ILE A 55 -2.85 -4.41 8.47
C ILE A 55 -4.06 -3.92 7.68
N TYR A 56 -3.85 -3.58 6.41
CA TYR A 56 -4.92 -3.23 5.50
C TYR A 56 -5.90 -4.40 5.31
N GLY A 57 -7.18 -4.10 5.17
CA GLY A 57 -8.15 -5.13 4.84
C GLY A 57 -9.01 -5.66 5.97
N LYS A 58 -9.17 -4.90 7.06
CA LYS A 58 -10.04 -5.27 8.20
C LYS A 58 -11.50 -5.54 7.81
N ASN A 59 -11.96 -4.97 6.70
CA ASN A 59 -13.29 -5.19 6.13
C ASN A 59 -13.37 -6.44 5.21
N TYR A 60 -12.27 -7.13 4.94
CA TYR A 60 -12.25 -8.42 4.22
C TYR A 60 -12.25 -9.61 5.21
N PRO A 61 -12.54 -10.83 4.73
CA PRO A 61 -12.27 -12.03 5.52
C PRO A 61 -10.84 -12.04 6.07
N LEU A 62 -10.68 -12.46 7.32
CA LEU A 62 -9.40 -12.44 8.04
C LEU A 62 -8.27 -13.10 7.27
N PHE A 63 -8.54 -14.21 6.58
CA PHE A 63 -7.49 -14.88 5.80
C PHE A 63 -6.94 -14.00 4.67
N LYS A 64 -7.76 -13.14 4.06
CA LYS A 64 -7.32 -12.19 3.04
C LYS A 64 -6.56 -11.02 3.65
N MET A 65 -7.07 -10.47 4.75
CA MET A 65 -6.39 -9.42 5.51
C MET A 65 -4.96 -9.86 5.87
N LEU A 66 -4.80 -11.06 6.40
CA LEU A 66 -3.50 -11.62 6.77
C LEU A 66 -2.62 -11.97 5.57
N TYR A 67 -3.19 -12.53 4.50
CA TYR A 67 -2.45 -12.85 3.28
C TYR A 67 -1.95 -11.59 2.54
N TYR A 68 -2.72 -10.50 2.55
CA TYR A 68 -2.33 -9.25 1.91
C TYR A 68 -1.34 -8.41 2.71
N PHE A 69 -1.00 -8.81 3.94
CA PHE A 69 0.07 -8.18 4.68
C PHE A 69 1.42 -8.44 3.99
N ASN A 70 2.03 -7.35 3.51
CA ASN A 70 3.14 -7.38 2.56
C ASN A 70 4.40 -6.66 3.08
N GLU A 71 4.47 -6.40 4.39
CA GLU A 71 5.67 -5.87 5.04
C GLU A 71 6.63 -6.99 5.48
N ILE A 72 6.06 -8.08 6.01
CA ILE A 72 6.73 -9.35 6.25
C ILE A 72 5.83 -10.42 5.64
N THR A 73 6.37 -11.27 4.78
CA THR A 73 5.58 -12.34 4.15
C THR A 73 5.15 -13.37 5.18
N LEU A 74 3.97 -13.20 5.78
CA LEU A 74 3.43 -14.11 6.79
C LEU A 74 2.96 -15.42 6.15
N PHE A 75 2.33 -15.37 4.99
CA PHE A 75 1.78 -16.57 4.34
C PHE A 75 2.10 -16.54 2.85
N ASN A 76 2.44 -17.71 2.29
CA ASN A 76 2.70 -17.86 0.85
C ASN A 76 1.40 -18.04 0.04
N SER A 77 0.28 -18.34 0.72
CA SER A 77 -1.03 -18.50 0.09
C SER A 77 -2.18 -18.18 1.03
N GLU A 78 -3.36 -17.89 0.47
CA GLU A 78 -4.61 -17.78 1.23
C GLU A 78 -4.90 -19.07 2.03
N LYS A 79 -4.56 -20.25 1.48
CA LYS A 79 -4.75 -21.54 2.14
C LYS A 79 -3.94 -21.65 3.43
N GLU A 80 -2.68 -21.21 3.43
CA GLU A 80 -1.84 -21.20 4.63
C GLU A 80 -2.43 -20.29 5.71
N SER A 81 -2.92 -19.11 5.33
CA SER A 81 -3.59 -18.19 6.26
C SER A 81 -4.87 -18.78 6.85
N ILE A 82 -5.68 -19.48 6.04
CA ILE A 82 -6.88 -20.20 6.49
C ILE A 82 -6.50 -21.28 7.52
N ILE A 83 -5.47 -22.08 7.24
CA ILE A 83 -5.01 -23.14 8.15
C ILE A 83 -4.52 -22.54 9.46
N PHE A 84 -3.73 -21.46 9.40
CA PHE A 84 -3.23 -20.75 10.58
C PHE A 84 -4.38 -20.27 11.48
N LEU A 85 -5.39 -19.63 10.91
CA LEU A 85 -6.55 -19.14 11.67
C LEU A 85 -7.35 -20.29 12.30
N LYS A 86 -7.62 -21.36 11.53
CA LYS A 86 -8.34 -22.55 12.04
C LYS A 86 -7.60 -23.26 13.17
N ASN A 87 -6.29 -23.45 13.03
CA ASN A 87 -5.46 -24.07 14.08
C ASN A 87 -5.42 -23.23 15.37
N ASN A 88 -5.77 -21.95 15.28
CA ASN A 88 -5.86 -21.03 16.40
C ASN A 88 -7.31 -20.67 16.76
N ASN A 89 -8.29 -21.52 16.42
CA ASN A 89 -9.70 -21.36 16.75
C ASN A 89 -10.30 -19.98 16.36
N LEU A 90 -9.82 -19.38 15.27
CA LEU A 90 -10.38 -18.16 14.69
C LEU A 90 -11.09 -18.52 13.39
N ASN A 91 -12.31 -18.02 13.19
CA ASN A 91 -13.06 -18.26 11.96
C ASN A 91 -12.46 -17.45 10.81
N PRO A 92 -11.87 -18.08 9.77
CA PRO A 92 -11.21 -17.36 8.69
C PRO A 92 -12.14 -16.45 7.87
N SER A 93 -13.43 -16.76 7.83
CA SER A 93 -14.42 -16.04 7.04
C SER A 93 -14.97 -14.79 7.73
N LYS A 94 -14.79 -14.65 9.05
CA LYS A 94 -15.10 -13.40 9.76
C LYS A 94 -14.20 -12.28 9.24
N THR A 95 -14.69 -11.06 9.31
CA THR A 95 -13.91 -9.83 9.21
C THR A 95 -13.32 -9.48 10.58
N TYR A 96 -12.36 -8.55 10.62
CA TYR A 96 -11.78 -8.09 11.89
C TYR A 96 -12.82 -7.42 12.81
N PHE A 97 -13.84 -6.79 12.23
CA PHE A 97 -14.92 -6.13 12.97
C PHE A 97 -15.89 -7.10 13.63
N GLU A 98 -15.98 -8.33 13.12
CA GLU A 98 -16.82 -9.40 13.69
C GLU A 98 -16.13 -10.16 14.83
N LEU A 99 -14.88 -9.82 15.13
CA LEU A 99 -14.17 -10.37 16.27
C LEU A 99 -14.53 -9.62 17.55
N ASP A 100 -14.77 -10.37 18.62
CA ASP A 100 -14.83 -9.80 19.95
C ASP A 100 -13.44 -9.38 20.45
N ASN A 101 -13.38 -8.68 21.59
CA ASN A 101 -12.11 -8.17 22.12
C ASN A 101 -11.11 -9.29 22.45
N PHE A 102 -11.58 -10.45 22.92
CA PHE A 102 -10.71 -11.58 23.23
C PHE A 102 -10.12 -12.20 21.95
N GLU A 103 -10.95 -12.40 20.93
CA GLU A 103 -10.52 -12.86 19.61
C GLU A 103 -9.52 -11.89 18.97
N LYS A 104 -9.73 -10.57 19.11
CA LYS A 104 -8.81 -9.53 18.61
C LYS A 104 -7.46 -9.60 19.31
N GLU A 105 -7.41 -9.58 20.63
CA GLU A 105 -6.15 -9.63 21.37
C GLU A 105 -5.38 -10.94 21.08
N ARG A 106 -6.09 -12.07 21.01
CA ARG A 106 -5.49 -13.33 20.57
C ARG A 106 -4.88 -13.23 19.17
N LEU A 107 -5.61 -12.66 18.21
CA LEU A 107 -5.08 -12.48 16.85
C LEU A 107 -3.85 -11.57 16.85
N LYS A 108 -3.85 -10.47 17.62
CA LYS A 108 -2.71 -9.56 17.76
C LYS A 108 -1.45 -10.29 18.24
N GLU A 109 -1.57 -11.04 19.33
CA GLU A 109 -0.44 -11.82 19.89
C GLU A 109 0.07 -12.86 18.90
N LEU A 110 -0.83 -13.60 18.23
CA LEU A 110 -0.47 -14.61 17.25
C LEU A 110 0.29 -14.01 16.08
N ILE A 111 -0.16 -12.87 15.54
CA ILE A 111 0.49 -12.22 14.41
C ILE A 111 1.85 -11.62 14.81
N LEU A 112 1.95 -11.01 15.99
CA LEU A 112 3.23 -10.51 16.51
C LEU A 112 4.26 -11.64 16.63
N ASN A 113 3.92 -12.71 17.35
CA ASN A 113 4.81 -13.85 17.55
C ASN A 113 5.21 -14.51 16.22
N TYR A 114 4.25 -14.65 15.30
CA TYR A 114 4.51 -15.26 14.01
C TYR A 114 5.43 -14.39 13.13
N ALA A 115 5.24 -13.06 13.14
CA ALA A 115 6.09 -12.12 12.43
C ALA A 115 7.51 -12.04 13.01
N GLU A 116 7.66 -12.01 14.34
CA GLU A 116 8.97 -12.00 15.01
C GLU A 116 9.81 -13.23 14.66
N ASN A 117 9.17 -14.40 14.52
CA ASN A 117 9.83 -15.64 14.13
C ASN A 117 10.25 -15.67 12.66
N LYS A 118 9.71 -14.78 11.82
CA LYS A 118 10.08 -14.67 10.41
C LYS A 118 11.21 -13.68 10.15
N VAL A 119 11.51 -12.77 11.07
CA VAL A 119 12.54 -11.75 10.85
C VAL A 119 13.85 -12.09 11.54
N PRO A 120 15.01 -11.66 10.98
CA PRO A 120 16.28 -11.76 11.70
C PRO A 120 16.25 -11.01 13.03
N ASN A 121 17.00 -11.51 14.03
CA ASN A 121 16.99 -10.97 15.40
C ASN A 121 17.17 -9.44 15.48
N ILE A 122 18.00 -8.88 14.60
CA ILE A 122 18.28 -7.44 14.56
C ILE A 122 17.05 -6.58 14.15
N TYR A 123 16.00 -7.19 13.61
CA TYR A 123 14.76 -6.51 13.25
C TYR A 123 13.62 -6.74 14.23
N LYS A 124 13.72 -7.75 15.13
CA LYS A 124 12.68 -8.08 16.12
C LYS A 124 12.20 -6.87 16.94
N PRO A 125 13.09 -5.96 17.43
CA PRO A 125 12.65 -4.78 18.18
C PRO A 125 11.67 -3.87 17.44
N PHE A 126 11.66 -3.90 16.11
CA PHE A 126 10.83 -3.03 15.25
C PHE A 126 9.54 -3.71 14.76
N VAL A 127 9.34 -5.00 15.04
CA VAL A 127 8.18 -5.76 14.54
C VAL A 127 6.88 -5.26 15.17
N LYS A 128 6.92 -4.88 16.46
CA LYS A 128 5.77 -4.32 17.15
C LYS A 128 5.27 -3.04 16.47
N ASP A 129 6.17 -2.09 16.19
CA ASP A 129 5.85 -0.81 15.53
C ASP A 129 5.50 -0.97 14.04
N LEU A 130 5.88 -2.11 13.46
CA LEU A 130 5.46 -2.48 12.12
C LEU A 130 3.99 -2.91 12.10
N ILE A 131 3.58 -3.75 13.05
CA ILE A 131 2.27 -4.40 13.08
C ILE A 131 1.22 -3.53 13.75
N PHE A 132 1.58 -2.82 14.82
CA PHE A 132 0.64 -2.04 15.63
C PHE A 132 0.82 -0.54 15.45
N GLY A 133 -0.27 0.19 15.68
CA GLY A 133 -0.29 1.64 15.59
C GLY A 133 -1.70 2.18 15.76
N ASN A 134 -1.84 3.49 15.62
CA ASN A 134 -3.14 4.13 15.67
C ASN A 134 -3.91 3.85 14.37
N THR A 135 -5.19 3.56 14.51
CA THR A 135 -6.08 3.27 13.38
C THR A 135 -7.35 4.08 13.53
N TYR A 136 -7.89 4.50 12.41
CA TYR A 136 -9.01 5.45 12.37
C TYR A 136 -10.18 4.81 11.64
N TYR A 137 -11.36 4.90 12.24
CA TYR A 137 -12.56 4.23 11.77
C TYR A 137 -13.66 5.23 11.48
N PHE A 138 -14.30 5.08 10.34
CA PHE A 138 -15.49 5.83 10.02
C PHE A 138 -16.72 5.10 10.58
N SER A 139 -17.17 5.52 11.77
CA SER A 139 -18.22 4.83 12.53
C SER A 139 -19.53 4.69 11.75
N LYS A 140 -19.86 5.67 10.88
CA LYS A 140 -21.05 5.64 10.00
C LYS A 140 -21.13 4.36 9.14
N TYR A 141 -19.99 3.77 8.76
CA TYR A 141 -19.93 2.61 7.86
C TYR A 141 -19.30 1.37 8.49
N ASN A 142 -18.91 1.42 9.76
CA ASN A 142 -18.11 0.37 10.41
C ASN A 142 -16.90 -0.04 9.54
N MET A 143 -16.11 0.95 9.14
CA MET A 143 -15.04 0.80 8.14
C MET A 143 -13.81 1.57 8.56
N GLU A 144 -12.62 1.01 8.32
CA GLU A 144 -11.37 1.74 8.52
C GLU A 144 -11.25 2.89 7.49
N LEU A 145 -10.80 4.08 7.91
CA LEU A 145 -10.64 5.22 7.00
C LEU A 145 -9.66 4.92 5.86
N LYS A 146 -8.68 4.04 6.07
CA LYS A 146 -7.78 3.57 5.02
C LYS A 146 -8.54 2.85 3.89
N GLU A 147 -9.58 2.08 4.23
CA GLU A 147 -10.47 1.46 3.24
C GLU A 147 -11.38 2.48 2.56
N TYR A 148 -11.90 3.45 3.31
CA TYR A 148 -12.68 4.54 2.74
C TYR A 148 -11.88 5.35 1.70
N VAL A 149 -10.66 5.75 2.05
CA VAL A 149 -9.73 6.46 1.16
C VAL A 149 -9.33 5.58 -0.03
N SER A 150 -9.10 4.27 0.18
CA SER A 150 -8.81 3.32 -0.89
C SER A 150 -9.97 3.26 -1.91
N ASN A 151 -11.21 3.25 -1.44
CA ASN A 151 -12.41 3.26 -2.29
C ASN A 151 -12.57 4.60 -3.04
N LEU A 152 -12.29 5.74 -2.41
CA LEU A 152 -12.24 7.04 -3.10
C LEU A 152 -11.17 7.06 -4.19
N ASN A 153 -9.97 6.58 -3.87
CA ASN A 153 -8.85 6.52 -4.80
C ASN A 153 -9.17 5.59 -5.99
N ALA A 154 -9.85 4.47 -5.76
CA ALA A 154 -10.30 3.58 -6.83
C ALA A 154 -11.20 4.32 -7.85
N VAL A 155 -12.19 5.08 -7.37
CA VAL A 155 -13.09 5.85 -8.23
C VAL A 155 -12.36 7.05 -8.89
N TYR A 156 -11.47 7.72 -8.16
CA TYR A 156 -10.60 8.78 -8.71
C TYR A 156 -9.74 8.27 -9.88
N LYS A 157 -9.19 7.05 -9.76
CA LYS A 157 -8.36 6.42 -10.79
C LYS A 157 -9.14 6.06 -12.07
N LEU A 158 -10.47 5.97 -11.97
CA LEU A 158 -11.38 5.87 -13.11
C LEU A 158 -11.75 7.23 -13.73
N LYS A 159 -11.17 8.33 -13.22
CA LYS A 159 -11.42 9.72 -13.64
C LYS A 159 -12.83 10.25 -13.31
N GLU A 160 -13.52 9.61 -12.37
CA GLU A 160 -14.86 9.97 -11.90
C GLU A 160 -14.79 11.05 -10.80
N TYR A 161 -14.13 12.18 -11.09
CA TYR A 161 -13.74 13.19 -10.09
C TYR A 161 -14.93 13.83 -9.37
N ASP A 162 -16.01 14.14 -10.10
CA ASP A 162 -17.22 14.74 -9.53
C ASP A 162 -17.92 13.79 -8.54
N ILE A 163 -17.89 12.48 -8.82
CA ILE A 163 -18.42 11.47 -7.90
C ILE A 163 -17.60 11.46 -6.61
N VAL A 164 -16.27 11.43 -6.73
CA VAL A 164 -15.36 11.47 -5.57
C VAL A 164 -15.60 12.72 -4.74
N LYS A 165 -15.67 13.89 -5.38
CA LYS A 165 -15.96 15.18 -4.74
C LYS A 165 -17.28 15.15 -3.99
N ASN A 166 -18.35 14.68 -4.61
CA ASN A 166 -19.66 14.55 -3.98
C ASN A 166 -19.65 13.59 -2.79
N CYS A 167 -18.96 12.44 -2.91
CA CYS A 167 -18.80 11.49 -1.81
C CYS A 167 -18.08 12.13 -0.62
N ILE A 168 -17.04 12.93 -0.84
CA ILE A 168 -16.32 13.62 0.23
C ILE A 168 -17.23 14.66 0.90
N LEU A 169 -17.85 15.54 0.11
CA LEU A 169 -18.69 16.64 0.63
C LEU A 169 -19.89 16.12 1.44
N LYS A 170 -20.50 15.02 0.99
CA LYS A 170 -21.65 14.38 1.68
C LYS A 170 -21.21 13.33 2.70
N LYS A 171 -19.91 13.04 2.79
CA LYS A 171 -19.34 11.94 3.59
C LYS A 171 -20.04 10.59 3.29
N GLU A 172 -20.18 10.31 2.01
CA GLU A 172 -20.83 9.14 1.41
C GLU A 172 -19.82 8.13 0.87
N MET A 173 -20.24 6.86 0.80
CA MET A 173 -19.46 5.80 0.16
C MET A 173 -19.49 5.96 -1.37
N PRO A 174 -18.37 5.70 -2.07
CA PRO A 174 -18.39 5.67 -3.52
C PRO A 174 -19.25 4.52 -4.06
N PRO A 175 -19.79 4.64 -5.29
CA PRO A 175 -20.61 3.59 -5.90
C PRO A 175 -19.87 2.24 -5.99
N LYS A 176 -20.51 1.17 -5.47
CA LYS A 176 -19.91 -0.17 -5.40
C LYS A 176 -19.49 -0.73 -6.76
N ASN A 177 -20.25 -0.44 -7.82
CA ASN A 177 -19.94 -0.88 -9.19
C ASN A 177 -18.64 -0.27 -9.72
N LEU A 178 -18.36 1.00 -9.41
CA LEU A 178 -17.12 1.66 -9.82
C LEU A 178 -15.91 1.12 -9.05
N ILE A 179 -16.07 0.91 -7.73
CA ILE A 179 -15.05 0.26 -6.91
C ILE A 179 -14.73 -1.14 -7.46
N LEU A 180 -15.75 -1.93 -7.79
CA LEU A 180 -15.58 -3.27 -8.33
C LEU A 180 -14.88 -3.25 -9.69
N LYS A 181 -15.27 -2.35 -10.59
CA LYS A 181 -14.61 -2.14 -11.89
C LYS A 181 -13.10 -1.91 -11.73
N TYR A 182 -12.72 -0.94 -10.89
CA TYR A 182 -11.30 -0.67 -10.61
C TYR A 182 -10.58 -1.88 -10.01
N LYS A 183 -11.18 -2.57 -9.04
CA LYS A 183 -10.57 -3.75 -8.40
C LYS A 183 -10.37 -4.89 -9.40
N THR A 184 -11.30 -5.11 -10.32
CA THR A 184 -11.16 -6.10 -11.39
C THR A 184 -10.01 -5.75 -12.33
N ASP A 185 -9.88 -4.49 -12.75
CA ASP A 185 -8.80 -4.06 -13.64
C ASP A 185 -7.42 -4.09 -12.96
N LEU A 186 -7.37 -3.72 -11.67
CA LEU A 186 -6.17 -3.86 -10.85
C LEU A 186 -5.77 -5.33 -10.68
N SER A 187 -6.73 -6.24 -10.42
CA SER A 187 -6.45 -7.68 -10.31
C SER A 187 -5.82 -8.24 -11.58
N LYS A 188 -6.39 -7.91 -12.75
CA LYS A 188 -5.82 -8.30 -14.05
C LYS A 188 -4.39 -7.78 -14.22
N SER A 189 -4.14 -6.53 -13.81
CA SER A 189 -2.80 -5.92 -13.88
C SER A 189 -1.80 -6.60 -12.95
N ILE A 190 -2.22 -6.98 -11.74
CA ILE A 190 -1.41 -7.76 -10.78
C ILE A 190 -1.09 -9.14 -11.35
N ASP A 191 -2.07 -9.83 -11.95
CA ASP A 191 -1.86 -11.15 -12.54
C ASP A 191 -0.87 -11.10 -13.71
N LEU A 192 -1.00 -10.10 -14.59
CA LEU A 192 -0.06 -9.87 -15.68
C LEU A 192 1.35 -9.55 -15.16
N PHE A 193 1.46 -8.69 -14.14
CA PHE A 193 2.74 -8.37 -13.52
C PHE A 193 3.39 -9.60 -12.87
N ASN A 194 2.63 -10.39 -12.11
CA ASN A 194 3.12 -11.61 -11.47
C ASN A 194 3.61 -12.64 -12.51
N LYS A 195 2.89 -12.81 -13.62
CA LYS A 195 3.36 -13.65 -14.74
C LYS A 195 4.69 -13.16 -15.29
N LYS A 196 4.84 -11.85 -15.54
CA LYS A 196 6.10 -11.25 -16.01
C LYS A 196 7.21 -11.41 -14.97
N LEU A 197 6.93 -11.17 -13.70
CA LEU A 197 7.88 -11.30 -12.59
C LEU A 197 8.39 -12.74 -12.45
N ASN A 198 7.50 -13.73 -12.57
CA ASN A 198 7.86 -15.15 -12.52
C ASN A 198 8.75 -15.57 -13.70
N ASN A 199 8.60 -14.94 -14.86
CA ASN A 199 9.43 -15.22 -16.04
C ASN A 199 10.69 -14.35 -16.15
N SER A 200 10.86 -13.37 -15.25
CA SER A 200 11.99 -12.45 -15.28
C SER A 200 13.04 -12.81 -14.23
N LYS A 201 14.31 -12.49 -14.54
CA LYS A 201 15.40 -12.48 -13.55
C LYS A 201 15.30 -11.20 -12.72
N ILE A 202 15.22 -11.33 -11.40
CA ILE A 202 15.37 -10.19 -10.48
C ILE A 202 16.83 -9.76 -10.53
N ARG A 203 17.05 -8.49 -10.83
CA ARG A 203 18.38 -7.88 -10.86
C ARG A 203 18.62 -7.16 -9.56
N GLU A 204 19.89 -6.95 -9.23
CA GLU A 204 20.29 -6.27 -8.00
C GLU A 204 21.20 -5.09 -8.32
N PHE A 205 21.20 -4.11 -7.44
CA PHE A 205 22.09 -2.95 -7.42
C PHE A 205 22.14 -2.45 -5.98
N SER A 206 22.98 -1.46 -5.69
CA SER A 206 23.09 -0.91 -4.35
C SER A 206 22.87 0.59 -4.32
N ILE A 207 22.35 1.07 -3.20
CA ILE A 207 22.25 2.50 -2.90
C ILE A 207 22.97 2.81 -1.60
N ASP A 208 23.60 3.97 -1.54
CA ASP A 208 24.23 4.47 -0.31
C ASP A 208 23.28 5.41 0.42
N PHE A 209 23.06 5.15 1.71
CA PHE A 209 22.25 5.98 2.59
C PHE A 209 22.85 6.00 3.99
N ASN A 210 23.15 7.20 4.52
CA ASN A 210 23.77 7.40 5.82
C ASN A 210 25.00 6.49 6.04
N GLU A 211 25.95 6.54 5.11
CA GLU A 211 27.22 5.78 5.14
C GLU A 211 27.04 4.24 5.13
N LYS A 212 25.84 3.76 4.82
CA LYS A 212 25.53 2.34 4.67
C LYS A 212 25.12 2.04 3.24
N ASN A 213 25.59 0.90 2.75
CA ASN A 213 25.19 0.37 1.46
C ASN A 213 23.97 -0.56 1.65
N PHE A 214 22.95 -0.38 0.82
CA PHE A 214 21.72 -1.18 0.84
C PHE A 214 21.55 -1.89 -0.50
N ASP A 215 21.54 -3.22 -0.46
CA ASP A 215 21.14 -4.04 -1.59
C ASP A 215 19.69 -3.79 -1.97
N CYS A 216 19.48 -3.43 -3.22
CA CYS A 216 18.19 -3.21 -3.83
C CYS A 216 17.91 -4.28 -4.89
N GLN A 217 16.64 -4.54 -5.13
CA GLN A 217 16.16 -5.46 -6.14
C GLN A 217 15.37 -4.69 -7.19
N TYR A 218 15.47 -5.06 -8.46
CA TYR A 218 14.67 -4.44 -9.49
C TYR A 218 14.25 -5.39 -10.61
N ILE A 219 13.13 -5.03 -11.23
CA ILE A 219 12.72 -5.51 -12.54
C ILE A 219 12.69 -4.34 -13.50
N TYR A 220 13.19 -4.56 -14.71
CA TYR A 220 13.19 -3.57 -15.78
C TYR A 220 12.40 -4.10 -16.97
N PHE A 221 11.29 -3.43 -17.25
CA PHE A 221 10.50 -3.68 -18.45
C PHE A 221 10.98 -2.73 -19.54
N LYS A 222 11.85 -3.24 -20.41
CA LYS A 222 12.19 -2.55 -21.66
C LYS A 222 11.00 -2.69 -22.61
N GLN A 223 10.22 -1.62 -22.82
CA GLN A 223 9.13 -1.67 -23.81
C GLN A 223 9.71 -1.63 -25.22
N SER A 224 9.67 -2.76 -25.94
CA SER A 224 9.90 -2.74 -27.38
C SER A 224 8.64 -2.30 -28.14
N LEU A 225 8.79 -1.85 -29.39
CA LEU A 225 7.66 -1.62 -30.31
C LEU A 225 6.74 -2.86 -30.42
N TRP A 226 7.32 -4.05 -30.36
CA TRP A 226 6.58 -5.32 -30.35
C TRP A 226 5.81 -5.57 -29.05
N ASP A 227 6.29 -5.07 -27.90
CA ASP A 227 5.58 -5.17 -26.63
C ASP A 227 4.40 -4.21 -26.56
N LYS A 228 4.47 -3.03 -27.19
CA LYS A 228 3.32 -2.13 -27.37
C LYS A 228 2.23 -2.79 -28.22
N ILE A 229 2.62 -3.45 -29.31
CA ILE A 229 1.69 -4.20 -30.19
C ILE A 229 1.09 -5.40 -29.44
N LYS A 230 1.90 -6.20 -28.74
CA LYS A 230 1.41 -7.32 -27.91
C LYS A 230 0.54 -6.85 -26.74
N GLY A 231 0.83 -5.70 -26.14
CA GLY A 231 0.01 -5.08 -25.10
C GLY A 231 -1.41 -4.80 -25.57
N TRP A 232 -1.58 -4.49 -26.86
CA TRP A 232 -2.89 -4.28 -27.47
C TRP A 232 -3.73 -5.57 -27.59
N PHE A 233 -3.08 -6.73 -27.76
CA PHE A 233 -3.74 -8.04 -27.89
C PHE A 233 -3.81 -8.86 -26.60
N PHE A 234 -2.84 -8.71 -25.69
CA PHE A 234 -2.67 -9.55 -24.49
C PHE A 234 -2.80 -8.77 -23.17
N GLY A 235 -3.08 -7.47 -23.26
CA GLY A 235 -3.18 -6.57 -22.10
C GLY A 235 -1.83 -5.96 -21.72
N GLU A 236 -1.87 -4.70 -21.32
CA GLU A 236 -0.72 -3.95 -20.85
C GLU A 236 -0.87 -3.61 -19.36
N ILE A 237 0.25 -3.57 -18.62
CA ILE A 237 0.21 -3.11 -17.23
C ILE A 237 0.04 -1.59 -17.27
N ASN A 238 -1.17 -1.13 -16.97
CA ASN A 238 -1.43 0.30 -16.95
C ASN A 238 -0.60 0.96 -15.83
N GLY A 239 0.14 2.01 -16.20
CA GLY A 239 1.06 2.71 -15.29
C GLY A 239 0.39 3.26 -14.03
N ILE A 240 -0.91 3.51 -14.09
CA ILE A 240 -1.72 3.99 -12.98
C ILE A 240 -1.73 3.06 -11.75
N TYR A 241 -1.46 1.75 -11.97
CA TYR A 241 -1.49 0.70 -10.96
C TYR A 241 -0.11 0.38 -10.38
N TYR A 242 0.99 0.87 -10.95
CA TYR A 242 2.34 0.55 -10.46
C TYR A 242 2.54 0.80 -8.96
N PRO A 243 2.00 1.88 -8.35
CA PRO A 243 2.09 2.06 -6.90
C PRO A 243 1.46 0.90 -6.11
N ALA A 244 0.31 0.37 -6.55
CA ALA A 244 -0.29 -0.80 -5.90
C ALA A 244 0.51 -2.08 -6.18
N ILE A 245 1.00 -2.23 -7.42
CA ILE A 245 1.75 -3.41 -7.86
C ILE A 245 3.08 -3.55 -7.11
N VAL A 246 3.85 -2.47 -6.92
CA VAL A 246 5.13 -2.52 -6.17
C VAL A 246 4.91 -2.85 -4.68
N ASN A 247 3.74 -2.53 -4.14
CA ASN A 247 3.39 -2.94 -2.78
C ASN A 247 3.09 -4.44 -2.73
N ILE A 248 2.22 -4.92 -3.61
CA ILE A 248 1.76 -6.32 -3.62
C ILE A 248 2.85 -7.30 -4.09
N SER A 249 3.88 -6.83 -4.80
CA SER A 249 4.97 -7.68 -5.27
C SER A 249 5.75 -8.38 -4.16
N TYR A 250 5.75 -7.86 -2.93
CA TYR A 250 6.35 -8.51 -1.76
C TYR A 250 5.63 -9.78 -1.30
N ASN A 251 4.44 -10.05 -1.84
CA ASN A 251 3.77 -11.35 -1.68
C ASN A 251 4.31 -12.40 -2.67
N ASN A 252 5.15 -12.01 -3.64
CA ASN A 252 5.80 -12.94 -4.54
C ASN A 252 7.10 -13.48 -3.89
N PRO A 253 7.31 -14.80 -3.82
CA PRO A 253 8.49 -15.40 -3.19
C PRO A 253 9.85 -14.98 -3.77
N LYS A 254 9.89 -14.42 -4.99
CA LYS A 254 11.12 -13.89 -5.59
C LYS A 254 11.58 -12.56 -4.99
N ILE A 255 10.68 -11.82 -4.34
CA ILE A 255 10.98 -10.50 -3.81
C ILE A 255 11.33 -10.63 -2.33
N ASN A 256 12.47 -10.08 -1.95
CA ASN A 256 12.95 -10.10 -0.58
C ASN A 256 12.39 -8.89 0.18
N TYR A 257 11.56 -9.13 1.19
CA TYR A 257 10.96 -8.08 2.02
C TYR A 257 11.95 -7.30 2.91
N LEU A 258 13.24 -7.66 2.90
CA LEU A 258 14.31 -6.89 3.54
C LEU A 258 15.20 -6.13 2.54
N LYS A 259 14.82 -6.07 1.26
CA LYS A 259 15.49 -5.25 0.24
C LYS A 259 14.49 -4.28 -0.38
N PRO A 260 14.85 -3.02 -0.65
CA PRO A 260 14.03 -2.15 -1.47
C PRO A 260 13.79 -2.75 -2.86
N PHE A 261 12.59 -2.60 -3.40
CA PHE A 261 12.20 -3.16 -4.69
C PHE A 261 11.79 -2.06 -5.66
N PHE A 262 12.33 -2.10 -6.87
CA PHE A 262 12.12 -1.12 -7.93
C PHE A 262 11.49 -1.77 -9.17
N ILE A 263 10.46 -1.13 -9.70
CA ILE A 263 9.89 -1.40 -11.01
C ILE A 263 10.32 -0.26 -11.93
N LEU A 264 11.09 -0.59 -12.96
CA LEU A 264 11.59 0.33 -13.96
C LEU A 264 10.87 0.07 -15.28
N ASN A 265 10.38 1.13 -15.93
CA ASN A 265 9.76 1.03 -17.26
C ASN A 265 10.22 2.19 -18.15
N ASP A 266 10.57 1.88 -19.39
CA ASP A 266 10.98 2.89 -20.37
C ASP A 266 9.82 3.80 -20.77
N ASN A 267 10.14 5.06 -20.96
CA ASN A 267 9.29 6.05 -21.61
C ASN A 267 10.15 6.98 -22.46
N GLU A 268 10.44 6.53 -23.68
CA GLU A 268 11.25 7.25 -24.69
C GLU A 268 12.64 7.60 -24.15
N ASP A 269 12.81 8.83 -23.63
CA ASP A 269 14.09 9.36 -23.14
C ASP A 269 14.26 9.28 -21.61
N GLU A 270 13.22 8.84 -20.90
CA GLU A 270 13.19 8.75 -19.43
C GLU A 270 12.76 7.37 -18.96
N ILE A 271 13.23 7.00 -17.77
CA ILE A 271 12.85 5.74 -17.11
C ILE A 271 11.93 6.09 -15.96
N ASN A 272 10.69 5.63 -16.05
CA ASN A 272 9.73 5.72 -14.97
C ASN A 272 10.15 4.74 -13.87
N VAL A 273 10.26 5.26 -12.65
CA VAL A 273 10.68 4.51 -11.47
C VAL A 273 9.52 4.48 -10.50
N VAL A 274 9.13 3.28 -10.10
CA VAL A 274 8.24 3.07 -8.96
C VAL A 274 8.91 2.10 -8.02
N ALA A 275 9.12 2.50 -6.78
CA ALA A 275 9.88 1.73 -5.81
C ALA A 275 9.17 1.65 -4.47
N ARG A 276 9.53 0.68 -3.66
CA ARG A 276 9.10 0.58 -2.27
C ARG A 276 10.26 0.23 -1.38
N VAL A 277 10.37 0.95 -0.26
CA VAL A 277 11.24 0.58 0.85
C VAL A 277 10.39 -0.18 1.88
N PRO A 278 10.77 -1.40 2.27
CA PRO A 278 10.11 -2.11 3.37
C PRO A 278 10.13 -1.28 4.66
N LYS A 279 9.00 -1.22 5.38
CA LYS A 279 8.89 -0.36 6.57
C LYS A 279 9.85 -0.78 7.68
N LEU A 280 10.26 -2.05 7.75
CA LEU A 280 11.33 -2.50 8.66
C LEU A 280 12.68 -1.81 8.42
N LEU A 281 13.05 -1.55 7.17
CA LEU A 281 14.30 -0.83 6.86
C LEU A 281 14.18 0.64 7.27
N TYR A 282 13.01 1.25 7.07
CA TYR A 282 12.73 2.60 7.54
C TYR A 282 12.77 2.69 9.06
N LEU A 283 12.08 1.81 9.79
CA LEU A 283 12.04 1.84 11.26
C LEU A 283 13.43 1.68 11.89
N LYS A 284 14.28 0.85 11.29
CA LYS A 284 15.62 0.59 11.82
C LYS A 284 16.67 1.61 11.40
N TYR A 285 16.65 2.05 10.15
CA TYR A 285 17.73 2.84 9.55
C TYR A 285 17.30 4.24 9.11
N GLY A 286 16.01 4.56 9.14
CA GLY A 286 15.46 5.76 8.52
C GLY A 286 15.57 5.75 7.00
N LEU A 287 15.74 4.59 6.35
CA LEU A 287 16.00 4.49 4.92
C LEU A 287 14.85 5.12 4.11
N THR A 288 15.19 6.11 3.30
CA THR A 288 14.29 6.75 2.32
C THR A 288 14.92 6.76 0.94
N LEU A 289 14.14 6.97 -0.13
CA LEU A 289 14.66 7.10 -1.50
C LEU A 289 14.64 8.53 -2.05
N ASN A 290 14.36 9.54 -1.21
CA ASN A 290 14.32 10.94 -1.63
C ASN A 290 15.71 11.44 -2.10
N HIS A 291 16.78 10.92 -1.49
CA HIS A 291 18.16 11.24 -1.84
C HIS A 291 18.55 10.83 -3.27
N ILE A 292 17.85 9.86 -3.88
CA ILE A 292 18.01 9.46 -5.29
C ILE A 292 16.92 10.05 -6.20
N LYS A 293 16.37 11.20 -5.84
CA LYS A 293 15.39 11.98 -6.62
C LYS A 293 14.06 11.25 -6.86
N LEU A 294 13.63 10.44 -5.90
CA LEU A 294 12.28 9.87 -5.90
C LEU A 294 11.41 10.59 -4.87
N ASN A 295 10.12 10.75 -5.18
CA ASN A 295 9.15 11.37 -4.28
C ASN A 295 8.31 10.29 -3.59
N GLY A 296 8.02 10.48 -2.29
CA GLY A 296 7.24 9.54 -1.49
C GLY A 296 7.85 9.32 -0.10
N ASN A 297 7.24 8.41 0.67
CA ASN A 297 7.63 8.05 2.03
C ASN A 297 7.90 6.54 2.21
N HIS A 298 7.05 5.69 1.63
CA HIS A 298 7.19 4.23 1.68
C HIS A 298 7.11 3.61 0.29
N THR A 299 6.15 4.08 -0.50
CA THR A 299 6.13 3.91 -1.95
C THR A 299 6.65 5.20 -2.58
N TYR A 300 7.60 5.04 -3.49
CA TYR A 300 8.35 6.10 -4.12
C TYR A 300 8.11 6.08 -5.62
N PHE A 301 8.07 7.25 -6.23
CA PHE A 301 7.92 7.40 -7.67
C PHE A 301 8.75 8.57 -8.19
N GLY A 302 9.20 8.45 -9.42
CA GLY A 302 9.97 9.49 -10.07
C GLY A 302 10.39 9.08 -11.46
N LYS A 303 11.22 9.91 -12.07
CA LYS A 303 11.81 9.63 -13.37
C LYS A 303 13.32 9.79 -13.29
N TRP A 304 14.03 8.85 -13.89
CA TRP A 304 15.47 8.95 -14.10
C TRP A 304 15.76 9.16 -15.58
N ASN A 305 16.55 10.17 -15.89
CA ASN A 305 17.18 10.22 -17.21
C ASN A 305 18.20 9.08 -17.35
N ILE A 306 18.58 8.78 -18.59
CA ILE A 306 19.52 7.68 -18.90
C ILE A 306 20.83 7.81 -18.11
N ARG A 307 21.35 9.04 -17.91
CA ARG A 307 22.59 9.28 -17.16
C ARG A 307 22.45 8.89 -15.68
N ASN A 308 21.36 9.27 -15.03
CA ASN A 308 21.07 8.91 -13.64
C ASN A 308 20.80 7.41 -13.50
N PHE A 309 20.05 6.82 -14.44
CA PHE A 309 19.81 5.38 -14.46
C PHE A 309 21.11 4.57 -14.53
N LYS A 310 22.00 4.92 -15.47
CA LYS A 310 23.32 4.29 -15.60
C LYS A 310 24.18 4.48 -14.36
N LYS A 311 24.18 5.68 -13.78
CA LYS A 311 24.92 5.97 -12.54
C LYS A 311 24.43 5.13 -11.36
N ILE A 312 23.11 4.97 -11.20
CA ILE A 312 22.52 4.28 -10.05
C ILE A 312 22.63 2.76 -10.19
N LEU A 313 22.45 2.25 -11.41
CA LEU A 313 22.51 0.81 -11.66
C LEU A 313 23.92 0.30 -12.00
N ASP A 314 24.89 1.20 -12.13
CA ASP A 314 26.27 0.92 -12.54
C ASP A 314 26.35 0.17 -13.89
N VAL A 315 25.67 0.69 -14.92
CA VAL A 315 25.52 0.06 -16.27
C VAL A 315 25.79 1.01 -17.43
#